data_AF-A0A944GIM0-F1
#
_entry.id   AF-A0A944GIM0-F1
#
_cell.length_a   1.000
_cell.length_b   1.000
_cell.length_c   1.000
_cell.angle_alpha   90.00
_cell.angle_beta   90.00
_cell.angle_gamma   90.00
#
_symmetry.space_group_name_H-M   'P 1'
#
loop_
_entity.id
_entity.type
_entity.pdbx_description
1 polymer ?
#
loop_
_entity_poly.entity_id
_entity_poly.type
_entity_poly.pdbx_seq_one_letter_code
_entity_poly.pdbx_strand_id
1 'polypeptide(L)' 'LPQTTKNDSTHHGFGLKSIKMICEKYHGTLNFQTLDNCFNINLLFLEQNK' A
#
# COMPACT_ATOMS: atom_id res chain seq x y z
N LEU A 1 7.32 2.96 1.55
CA LEU A 1 6.53 1.85 2.14
C LEU A 1 6.82 1.84 3.63
N PRO A 2 5.85 1.46 4.48
CA PRO A 2 6.09 1.38 5.93
C PRO A 2 7.26 0.45 6.24
N GLN A 3 8.07 0.81 7.23
CA GLN A 3 9.23 0.02 7.64
C GLN A 3 8.76 -1.22 8.39
N THR A 4 9.30 -2.38 8.02
CA THR A 4 9.02 -3.66 8.71
C THR A 4 9.76 -3.72 10.05
N THR A 5 9.14 -4.32 11.07
CA THR A 5 9.79 -4.65 12.35
C THR A 5 10.41 -6.05 12.37
N LYS A 6 10.22 -6.83 11.30
CA LYS A 6 10.78 -8.18 11.15
C LYS A 6 12.24 -8.10 10.67
N ASN A 7 13.07 -9.03 11.16
CA ASN A 7 14.53 -9.03 10.92
C ASN A 7 14.95 -9.17 9.45
N ASP A 8 14.14 -9.79 8.58
CA ASP A 8 14.45 -9.95 7.15
C ASP A 8 13.99 -8.72 6.34
N SER A 9 14.71 -7.62 6.40
CA SER A 9 14.35 -6.41 5.65
C SER A 9 14.39 -6.57 4.12
N THR A 10 15.09 -7.58 3.59
CA THR A 10 15.32 -7.71 2.14
C THR A 10 14.16 -8.37 1.40
N HIS A 11 13.50 -9.38 1.99
CA HIS A 11 12.36 -10.05 1.36
C HIS A 11 10.99 -9.52 1.81
N HIS A 12 10.96 -8.52 2.67
CA HIS A 12 9.71 -7.95 3.14
C HIS A 12 9.12 -6.90 2.19
N GLY A 13 7.78 -6.81 2.24
CA GLY A 13 7.02 -5.79 1.53
C GLY A 13 6.66 -6.11 0.08
N PHE A 14 6.93 -7.30 -0.46
CA PHE A 14 6.52 -7.65 -1.84
C PHE A 14 5.01 -7.47 -2.07
N GLY A 15 4.16 -7.91 -1.13
CA GLY A 15 2.71 -7.68 -1.23
C GLY A 15 2.35 -6.19 -1.32
N LEU A 16 2.96 -5.33 -0.49
CA LEU A 16 2.73 -3.89 -0.54
C LEU A 16 3.32 -3.24 -1.80
N LYS A 17 4.45 -3.74 -2.30
CA LYS A 17 5.04 -3.32 -3.59
C LYS A 17 4.09 -3.64 -4.75
N SER A 18 3.50 -4.83 -4.76
CA SER A 18 2.51 -5.23 -5.76
C SER A 18 1.23 -4.38 -5.69
N ILE A 19 0.70 -4.14 -4.49
CA ILE A 19 -0.46 -3.26 -4.29
C ILE A 19 -0.16 -1.85 -4.80
N LYS A 20 1.01 -1.29 -4.45
CA LYS A 20 1.45 0.03 -4.90
C LYS A 20 1.53 0.09 -6.43
N MET A 21 2.19 -0.88 -7.06
CA MET A 21 2.32 -0.95 -8.51
C MET A 21 0.95 -0.98 -9.21
N ILE A 22 0.00 -1.77 -8.71
CA ILE A 22 -1.36 -1.85 -9.28
C ILE A 22 -2.10 -0.52 -9.06
N CYS A 23 -2.02 0.06 -7.86
CA CYS A 23 -2.67 1.33 -7.55
C CYS A 23 -2.18 2.45 -8.49
N GLU A 24 -0.86 2.57 -8.67
CA GLU A 24 -0.24 3.54 -9.58
C GLU A 24 -0.65 3.30 -11.04
N LYS A 25 -0.69 2.04 -11.49
CA LYS A 25 -1.12 1.67 -12.86
C LYS A 25 -2.52 2.19 -13.19
N TYR A 26 -3.43 2.17 -12.23
CA TYR A 26 -4.82 2.61 -12.42
C TYR A 26 -5.06 4.03 -11.87
N HIS A 27 -3.99 4.83 -11.73
CA HIS A 27 -4.04 6.23 -11.28
C HIS A 27 -4.75 6.43 -9.93
N GLY A 28 -4.70 5.42 -9.07
CA GLY A 28 -5.22 5.47 -7.71
C GLY A 28 -4.20 6.04 -6.74
N THR A 29 -4.71 6.49 -5.59
CA THR A 29 -3.90 6.92 -4.44
C THR A 29 -3.88 5.84 -3.37
N LEU A 30 -2.71 5.58 -2.79
CA LEU A 30 -2.48 4.59 -1.75
C LEU A 30 -1.96 5.26 -0.48
N ASN A 31 -2.62 5.00 0.65
CA ASN A 31 -2.17 5.43 1.98
C ASN A 31 -2.06 4.24 2.94
N PHE A 32 -1.15 4.35 3.91
CA PHE A 32 -0.93 3.35 4.95
C PHE A 32 -1.00 4.02 6.32
N GLN A 33 -1.68 3.39 7.27
CA GLN A 33 -1.72 3.87 8.65
C GLN A 33 -1.82 2.68 9.63
N THR A 34 -1.24 2.85 10.81
CA THR A 34 -1.44 1.93 11.93
C THR A 34 -2.24 2.67 12.99
N LEU A 35 -3.44 2.19 13.29
CA LEU A 35 -4.35 2.79 14.28
C LEU A 35 -4.97 1.65 15.10
N ASP A 36 -5.03 1.79 16.42
CA ASP A 36 -5.64 0.81 17.33
C ASP A 36 -5.17 -0.64 17.10
N ASN A 37 -3.85 -0.83 16.96
CA ASN A 37 -3.20 -2.10 16.63
C ASN A 37 -3.63 -2.75 15.29
N CYS A 38 -4.33 -2.01 14.44
CA CYS A 38 -4.69 -2.41 13.09
C CYS A 38 -3.79 -1.73 12.05
N PHE A 39 -3.18 -2.54 11.18
CA PHE A 39 -2.52 -2.06 9.98
C PHE A 39 -3.56 -1.86 8.88
N ASN A 40 -3.85 -0.60 8.55
CA ASN A 40 -4.87 -0.21 7.59
C ASN A 40 -4.21 0.19 6.26
N ILE A 41 -4.80 -0.26 5.17
CA ILE A 41 -4.40 0.07 3.80
C ILE A 41 -5.60 0.70 3.12
N ASN A 42 -5.47 1.95 2.70
CA ASN A 42 -6.54 2.69 2.04
C ASN A 42 -6.15 2.91 0.57
N LEU A 43 -7.03 2.48 -0.34
CA LEU A 43 -6.88 2.68 -1.78
C LEU A 43 -8.05 3.55 -2.26
N LEU A 44 -7.73 4.63 -2.97
CA LEU A 44 -8.73 5.52 -3.58
C LEU A 44 -8.52 5.55 -5.08
N PHE A 45 -9.57 5.22 -5.83
CA PHE A 45 -9.61 5.39 -7.28
C PHE A 45 -10.70 6.41 -7.60
N LEU A 46 -10.34 7.43 -8.38
CA LEU A 46 -11.30 8.40 -8.88
C LEU A 46 -11.97 7.82 -10.13
N GLU A 47 -13.27 8.05 -10.24
CA GLU A 47 -14.00 7.74 -11.46
C GLU A 47 -13.40 8.56 -12.62
N GLN A 48 -12.93 7.84 -13.64
CA GLN A 48 -12.46 8.46 -14.87
C GLN A 48 -13.71 8.73 -15.71
N ASN A 49 -14.22 9.96 -15.68
CA ASN A 49 -15.29 10.38 -16.59
C ASN A 49 -14.84 10.07 -18.03
N LYS A 50 -15.57 9.16 -18.68
CA LYS A 50 -15.37 8.83 -20.10
C LYS A 50 -16.04 9.88 -20.98
#